data_AF-A0A848YW31-F1
#
_entry.id   AF-A0A848YW31-F1
#
_cell.length_a   1.000
_cell.length_b   1.000
_cell.length_c   1.000
_cell.angle_alpha   90.00
_cell.angle_beta   90.00
_cell.angle_gamma   90.00
#
_symmetry.space_group_name_H-M   'P 1'
#
loop_
_entity.id
_entity.type
_entity.pdbx_description
1 polymer ?
#
loop_
_entity_poly.entity_id
_entity_poly.type
_entity_poly.pdbx_seq_one_letter_code
_entity_poly.pdbx_strand_id
1 'polypeptide(L)'
;MKSVLIGAVLIFCSLISLSAENVINQFSAIDSYSEKKDGGEIYPLGFSKNGYFAYISRYYGPECGYCPKFIVSNLITDKKIIEKQYYPENAISGFVIHKKEVSELLVKYKIEFSHKTTLQQFPYNYNGKTIDASLGPDYKLILKSNVKRKVVADLPEPIGYTEEVGSYNLIGFFLSPFENRIAIVVQRKISGWEAEPENESFIYGAHLEKRF
;
A
#
# COMPACT_ATOMS: atom_id res chain seq x y z
N MET A 1 -29.87 -39.97 -11.63
CA MET A 1 -29.48 -38.80 -10.80
C MET A 1 -28.09 -38.28 -11.22
N LYS A 2 -27.95 -37.65 -12.41
CA LYS A 2 -26.67 -37.08 -12.90
C LYS A 2 -26.79 -35.65 -13.46
N SER A 3 -27.96 -35.04 -13.39
CA SER A 3 -28.27 -33.81 -14.13
C SER A 3 -28.19 -32.51 -13.31
N VAL A 4 -27.82 -32.58 -12.03
CA VAL A 4 -27.80 -31.41 -11.12
C VAL A 4 -26.40 -30.78 -11.00
N LEU A 5 -25.34 -31.47 -11.43
CA LEU A 5 -23.96 -31.00 -11.21
C LEU A 5 -23.46 -29.98 -12.26
N ILE A 6 -24.13 -29.85 -13.41
CA ILE A 6 -23.66 -29.00 -14.52
C ILE A 6 -24.06 -27.52 -14.32
N GLY A 7 -25.18 -27.26 -13.62
CA GLY A 7 -25.64 -25.89 -13.37
C GLY A 7 -24.76 -25.09 -12.39
N ALA A 8 -24.17 -25.76 -11.40
CA ALA A 8 -23.35 -25.08 -10.39
C ALA A 8 -21.98 -24.63 -10.93
N VAL A 9 -21.43 -25.32 -11.92
CA VAL A 9 -20.12 -25.00 -12.52
C VAL A 9 -20.20 -23.76 -13.42
N LEU A 10 -21.30 -23.58 -14.15
CA LEU A 10 -21.48 -22.42 -15.03
C LEU A 10 -21.70 -21.10 -14.27
N ILE A 11 -22.38 -21.13 -13.12
CA ILE A 11 -22.60 -19.96 -12.27
C ILE A 11 -21.27 -19.48 -11.65
N PHE A 12 -20.38 -20.42 -11.31
CA PHE A 12 -19.09 -20.09 -10.71
C PHE A 12 -18.14 -19.40 -11.70
N CYS A 13 -18.15 -19.78 -12.98
CA CYS A 13 -17.34 -19.11 -14.01
C CYS A 13 -17.81 -17.67 -14.29
N SER A 14 -19.12 -17.40 -14.30
CA SER A 14 -19.64 -16.05 -14.58
C SER A 14 -19.31 -15.02 -13.50
N LEU A 15 -19.21 -15.44 -12.23
CA LEU A 15 -18.88 -14.54 -11.12
C LEU A 15 -17.41 -14.11 -11.13
N ILE A 16 -16.52 -14.96 -11.65
CA ILE A 16 -15.09 -14.64 -11.77
C ILE A 16 -14.88 -13.57 -12.86
N SER A 17 -15.57 -13.70 -14.00
CA SER A 17 -15.46 -12.76 -15.12
C SER A 17 -15.89 -11.33 -14.74
N LEU A 18 -16.97 -11.19 -13.96
CA LEU A 18 -17.46 -9.87 -13.52
C LEU A 18 -16.49 -9.17 -12.54
N SER A 19 -15.74 -9.95 -11.76
CA SER A 19 -14.72 -9.41 -10.87
C SER A 19 -13.51 -8.88 -11.64
N ALA A 20 -13.09 -9.55 -12.71
CA ALA A 20 -11.94 -9.16 -13.52
C ALA A 20 -12.20 -7.87 -14.32
N GLU A 21 -13.39 -7.72 -14.90
CA GLU A 21 -13.75 -6.55 -15.72
C GLU A 21 -13.88 -5.27 -14.88
N ASN A 22 -14.42 -5.39 -13.66
CA ASN A 22 -14.44 -4.29 -12.69
C ASN A 22 -13.02 -3.89 -12.26
N VAL A 23 -12.15 -4.86 -11.98
CA VAL A 23 -10.73 -4.59 -11.68
C VAL A 23 -10.05 -3.90 -12.87
N ILE A 24 -10.37 -4.29 -14.11
CA ILE A 24 -9.82 -3.69 -15.32
C ILE A 24 -10.22 -2.21 -15.46
N ASN A 25 -11.48 -1.86 -15.25
CA ASN A 25 -11.96 -0.47 -15.32
C ASN A 25 -11.44 0.40 -14.15
N GLN A 26 -11.06 -0.22 -13.04
CA GLN A 26 -10.48 0.49 -11.90
C GLN A 26 -9.02 0.92 -12.16
N PHE A 27 -8.32 0.22 -13.06
CA PHE A 27 -6.94 0.54 -13.41
C PHE A 27 -6.78 1.76 -14.31
N SER A 28 -7.77 2.09 -15.16
CA SER A 28 -7.71 3.33 -15.96
C SER A 28 -7.76 4.59 -15.10
N ALA A 29 -8.29 4.52 -13.88
CA ALA A 29 -8.17 5.59 -12.91
C ALA A 29 -6.72 5.76 -12.45
N ILE A 30 -5.95 4.68 -12.31
CA ILE A 30 -4.53 4.76 -11.91
C ILE A 30 -3.70 5.50 -12.96
N ASP A 31 -4.01 5.30 -14.24
CA ASP A 31 -3.34 6.01 -15.34
C ASP A 31 -3.53 7.53 -15.23
N SER A 32 -4.70 8.01 -14.76
CA SER A 32 -4.96 9.45 -14.56
C SER A 32 -4.37 10.03 -13.27
N TYR A 33 -3.99 9.20 -12.29
CA TYR A 33 -3.31 9.64 -11.07
C TYR A 33 -1.82 9.97 -11.28
N SER A 34 -1.27 9.68 -12.46
CA SER A 34 0.16 9.71 -12.76
C SER A 34 0.81 11.10 -12.87
N GLU A 35 0.03 12.19 -12.82
CA GLU A 35 0.49 13.55 -13.21
C GLU A 35 0.96 14.48 -12.06
N LYS A 36 0.89 14.08 -10.78
CA LYS A 36 1.44 14.89 -9.67
C LYS A 36 2.89 14.51 -9.38
N LYS A 37 3.74 15.48 -9.02
CA LYS A 37 5.21 15.40 -9.17
C LYS A 37 6.05 15.39 -7.89
N ASP A 38 5.48 15.45 -6.69
CA ASP A 38 6.29 15.66 -5.48
C ASP A 38 6.17 14.50 -4.47
N GLY A 39 7.23 13.68 -4.39
CA GLY A 39 7.54 12.79 -3.25
C GLY A 39 6.84 11.43 -3.27
N GLY A 40 7.64 10.35 -3.25
CA GLY A 40 7.26 8.92 -3.28
C GLY A 40 5.76 8.63 -3.11
N GLU A 41 5.11 8.46 -4.26
CA GLU A 41 3.65 8.39 -4.33
C GLU A 41 3.19 6.97 -4.00
N ILE A 42 2.34 6.85 -2.98
CA ILE A 42 1.60 5.61 -2.69
C ILE A 42 0.20 5.76 -3.27
N TYR A 43 -0.15 4.84 -4.16
CA TYR A 43 -1.48 4.70 -4.72
C TYR A 43 -2.16 3.51 -4.05
N PRO A 44 -3.09 3.73 -3.11
CA PRO A 44 -3.79 2.63 -2.45
C PRO A 44 -4.65 1.90 -3.49
N LEU A 45 -4.49 0.58 -3.57
CA LEU A 45 -5.36 -0.27 -4.37
C LEU A 45 -6.54 -0.72 -3.52
N GLY A 46 -6.29 -1.12 -2.26
CA GLY A 46 -7.36 -1.47 -1.35
C GLY A 46 -6.93 -2.36 -0.19
N PHE A 47 -7.92 -2.88 0.52
CA PHE A 47 -7.74 -3.69 1.72
C PHE A 47 -8.36 -5.08 1.54
N SER A 48 -7.85 -6.04 2.31
CA SER A 48 -8.52 -7.31 2.54
C SER A 48 -9.09 -7.34 3.95
N LYS A 49 -10.22 -8.04 4.14
CA LYS A 49 -10.75 -8.40 5.47
C LYS A 49 -9.76 -9.18 6.32
N ASN A 50 -8.75 -9.79 5.70
CA ASN A 50 -7.71 -10.57 6.37
C ASN A 50 -6.48 -9.73 6.78
N GLY A 51 -6.57 -8.40 6.75
CA GLY A 51 -5.49 -7.51 7.16
C GLY A 51 -4.40 -7.30 6.12
N TYR A 52 -4.66 -7.59 4.83
CA TYR A 52 -3.76 -7.21 3.75
C TYR A 52 -4.08 -5.83 3.21
N PHE A 53 -3.06 -5.11 2.77
CA PHE A 53 -3.20 -3.84 2.08
C PHE A 53 -2.31 -3.85 0.84
N ALA A 54 -2.91 -3.53 -0.31
CA ALA A 54 -2.20 -3.46 -1.57
C ALA A 54 -2.10 -2.01 -2.05
N TYR A 55 -0.94 -1.67 -2.60
CA TYR A 55 -0.67 -0.35 -3.13
C TYR A 55 0.38 -0.41 -4.24
N ILE A 56 0.42 0.63 -5.04
CA ILE A 56 1.54 0.91 -5.95
C ILE A 56 2.38 1.98 -5.28
N SER A 57 3.70 1.78 -5.20
CA SER A 57 4.63 2.85 -4.82
C SER A 57 5.48 3.22 -6.02
N ARG A 58 5.74 4.52 -6.22
CA ARG A 58 6.77 4.97 -7.17
C ARG A 58 8.11 5.10 -6.47
N TYR A 59 9.10 4.45 -7.05
CA TYR A 59 10.50 4.57 -6.65
C TYR A 59 11.27 5.20 -7.80
N TYR A 60 12.14 6.17 -7.49
CA TYR A 60 13.11 6.67 -8.45
C TYR A 60 14.36 5.80 -8.39
N GLY A 61 14.75 5.19 -9.51
CA GLY A 61 15.98 4.43 -9.63
C GLY A 61 16.78 4.88 -10.85
N PRO A 62 18.13 4.86 -10.78
CA PRO A 62 19.01 5.34 -11.85
C PRO A 62 18.80 4.61 -13.19
N GLU A 63 18.35 3.34 -13.15
CA GLU A 63 18.16 2.52 -14.35
C GLU A 63 16.84 2.76 -15.08
N CYS A 64 15.84 3.35 -14.42
CA CYS A 64 14.47 3.43 -14.96
C CYS A 64 13.73 4.73 -14.68
N GLY A 65 14.38 5.71 -14.03
CA GLY A 65 13.69 6.87 -13.50
C GLY A 65 12.59 6.41 -12.53
N TYR A 66 11.33 6.73 -12.82
CA TYR A 66 10.19 6.31 -12.00
C TYR A 66 9.73 4.88 -12.32
N CYS A 67 10.20 3.92 -11.51
CA CYS A 67 9.73 2.54 -11.53
C CYS A 67 8.54 2.34 -10.57
N PRO A 68 7.36 1.93 -11.06
CA PRO A 68 6.28 1.50 -10.19
C PRO A 68 6.61 0.14 -9.55
N LYS A 69 6.36 0.03 -8.25
CA LYS A 69 6.37 -1.23 -7.50
C LYS A 69 4.95 -1.56 -7.05
N PHE A 70 4.47 -2.75 -7.37
CA PHE A 70 3.27 -3.32 -6.77
C PHE A 70 3.64 -4.03 -5.48
N ILE A 71 2.98 -3.66 -4.39
CA ILE A 71 3.26 -4.19 -3.06
C ILE A 71 1.97 -4.68 -2.40
N VAL A 72 2.04 -5.86 -1.78
CA VAL A 72 1.02 -6.34 -0.84
C VAL A 72 1.67 -6.50 0.53
N SER A 73 1.18 -5.75 1.51
CA SER A 73 1.66 -5.80 2.89
C SER A 73 0.63 -6.46 3.80
N ASN A 74 1.09 -7.30 4.73
CA ASN A 74 0.29 -7.81 5.82
C ASN A 74 0.38 -6.84 7.00
N LEU A 75 -0.73 -6.16 7.30
CA LEU A 75 -0.84 -5.16 8.37
C LEU A 75 -0.98 -5.77 9.78
N ILE A 76 -1.02 -7.10 9.91
CA ILE A 76 -0.96 -7.77 11.22
C ILE A 76 0.51 -7.98 11.59
N THR A 77 1.32 -8.41 10.63
CA THR A 77 2.73 -8.77 10.86
C THR A 77 3.71 -7.70 10.43
N ASP A 78 3.24 -6.62 9.78
CA ASP A 78 4.04 -5.55 9.17
C ASP A 78 5.06 -6.06 8.15
N LYS A 79 4.72 -7.12 7.42
CA LYS A 79 5.60 -7.74 6.41
C LYS A 79 5.08 -7.46 5.02
N LYS A 80 5.96 -7.06 4.11
CA LYS A 80 5.71 -7.14 2.67
C LYS A 80 5.65 -8.61 2.27
N ILE A 81 4.51 -9.06 1.75
CA ILE A 81 4.30 -10.44 1.30
C ILE A 81 4.62 -10.57 -0.19
N ILE A 82 4.34 -9.51 -0.95
CA ILE A 82 4.68 -9.38 -2.36
C ILE A 82 5.30 -8.01 -2.56
N GLU A 83 6.39 -7.97 -3.32
CA GLU A 83 6.97 -6.77 -3.91
C GLU A 83 7.36 -7.13 -5.35
N LYS A 84 6.77 -6.45 -6.33
CA LYS A 84 7.08 -6.61 -7.75
C LYS A 84 7.42 -5.26 -8.34
N GLN A 85 8.64 -5.12 -8.83
CA GLN A 85 9.08 -3.95 -9.54
C GLN A 85 8.84 -4.15 -11.04
N TYR A 86 8.24 -3.13 -11.66
CA TYR A 86 7.97 -3.14 -13.09
C TYR A 86 8.84 -2.09 -13.75
N TYR A 87 9.73 -2.54 -14.62
CA TYR A 87 10.59 -1.65 -15.40
C TYR A 87 9.80 -1.12 -16.59
N PRO A 88 9.73 0.20 -16.78
CA PRO A 88 9.13 0.74 -17.97
C PRO A 88 10.07 0.51 -19.16
N GLU A 89 9.66 -0.32 -20.12
CA GLU A 89 10.13 -0.10 -21.50
C GLU A 89 9.55 1.23 -22.04
N ASN A 90 8.39 1.65 -21.51
CA ASN A 90 7.79 3.00 -21.61
C ASN A 90 6.92 3.28 -20.35
N ALA A 91 7.10 4.43 -19.68
CA ALA A 91 6.60 4.77 -18.32
C ALA A 91 5.08 4.62 -18.08
N ILE A 92 4.26 4.61 -19.12
CA ILE A 92 2.79 4.47 -19.04
C ILE A 92 2.34 3.02 -19.32
N SER A 93 3.16 2.23 -20.03
CA SER A 93 2.77 0.89 -20.50
C SER A 93 3.10 -0.23 -19.53
N GLY A 94 4.13 -0.07 -18.67
CA GLY A 94 4.62 -1.15 -17.81
C GLY A 94 3.52 -1.73 -16.92
N PHE A 95 2.72 -0.88 -16.28
CA PHE A 95 1.64 -1.36 -15.43
C PHE A 95 0.47 -1.97 -16.21
N VAL A 96 0.16 -1.42 -17.39
CA VAL A 96 -0.88 -1.96 -18.29
C VAL A 96 -0.51 -3.37 -18.77
N ILE A 97 0.77 -3.62 -19.07
CA ILE A 97 1.29 -4.93 -19.46
C ILE A 97 1.12 -5.96 -18.33
N HIS A 98 1.30 -5.54 -17.08
CA HIS A 98 1.22 -6.41 -15.91
C HIS A 98 -0.17 -6.44 -15.24
N LYS A 99 -1.17 -5.80 -15.84
CA LYS A 99 -2.54 -5.68 -15.30
C LYS A 99 -3.18 -7.02 -14.92
N LYS A 100 -3.01 -8.05 -15.77
CA LYS A 100 -3.54 -9.39 -15.52
C LYS A 100 -2.93 -10.00 -14.27
N GLU A 101 -1.61 -9.95 -14.17
CA GLU A 101 -0.87 -10.50 -13.03
C GLU A 101 -1.24 -9.77 -11.72
N VAL A 102 -1.31 -8.44 -11.74
CA VAL A 102 -1.72 -7.67 -10.56
C VAL A 102 -3.15 -8.04 -10.16
N SER A 103 -4.07 -8.17 -11.12
CA SER A 103 -5.46 -8.59 -10.85
C SER A 103 -5.53 -9.96 -10.18
N GLU A 104 -4.76 -10.93 -10.67
CA GLU A 104 -4.67 -12.27 -10.08
C GLU A 104 -4.14 -12.22 -8.64
N LEU A 105 -3.15 -11.36 -8.36
CA LEU A 105 -2.64 -11.16 -7.00
C LEU A 105 -3.68 -10.51 -6.08
N LEU A 106 -4.40 -9.48 -6.56
CA LEU A 106 -5.49 -8.86 -5.79
C LEU A 106 -6.57 -9.88 -5.43
N VAL A 107 -6.98 -10.73 -6.39
CA VAL A 107 -7.94 -11.83 -6.15
C VAL A 107 -7.38 -12.85 -5.15
N LYS A 108 -6.13 -13.29 -5.33
CA LYS A 108 -5.46 -14.26 -4.44
C LYS A 108 -5.46 -13.79 -2.99
N TYR A 109 -5.15 -12.52 -2.75
CA TYR A 109 -5.11 -11.93 -1.41
C TYR A 109 -6.45 -11.35 -0.95
N LYS A 110 -7.52 -11.56 -1.72
CA LYS A 110 -8.87 -11.05 -1.44
C LYS A 110 -8.85 -9.55 -1.12
N ILE A 111 -8.12 -8.78 -1.92
CA ILE A 111 -8.07 -7.33 -1.83
C ILE A 111 -9.30 -6.78 -2.53
N GLU A 112 -10.15 -6.10 -1.77
CA GLU A 112 -11.27 -5.34 -2.30
C GLU A 112 -10.76 -3.95 -2.67
N PHE A 113 -10.82 -3.64 -3.96
CA PHE A 113 -10.37 -2.37 -4.48
C PHE A 113 -11.30 -1.24 -4.00
N SER A 114 -10.74 -0.09 -3.63
CA SER A 114 -11.53 1.05 -3.17
C SER A 114 -10.92 2.39 -3.56
N HIS A 115 -11.53 3.05 -4.57
CA HIS A 115 -11.24 4.45 -4.93
C HIS A 115 -11.53 5.45 -3.80
N LYS A 116 -12.30 5.03 -2.78
CA LYS A 116 -12.64 5.87 -1.63
C LYS A 116 -11.54 5.86 -0.56
N THR A 117 -10.49 5.08 -0.75
CA THR A 117 -9.36 5.01 0.17
C THR A 117 -8.55 6.30 0.06
N THR A 118 -8.75 7.21 1.00
CA THR A 118 -8.08 8.50 1.04
C THR A 118 -7.00 8.52 2.11
N LEU A 119 -5.88 9.17 1.81
CA LEU A 119 -4.83 9.42 2.78
C LEU A 119 -5.34 10.42 3.82
N GLN A 120 -5.31 10.01 5.09
CA GLN A 120 -5.66 10.83 6.24
C GLN A 120 -4.38 11.28 6.96
N GLN A 121 -4.46 12.42 7.64
CA GLN A 121 -3.35 13.00 8.39
C GLN A 121 -3.54 12.80 9.90
N PHE A 122 -2.43 12.77 10.63
CA PHE A 122 -2.44 12.83 12.09
C PHE A 122 -2.38 14.29 12.58
N PRO A 123 -2.98 14.62 13.74
CA PRO A 123 -3.90 13.77 14.51
C PRO A 123 -5.26 13.60 13.81
N TYR A 124 -5.96 12.51 14.09
CA TYR A 124 -7.26 12.19 13.50
C TYR A 124 -8.30 11.80 14.54
N ASN A 125 -9.53 12.33 14.42
CA ASN A 125 -10.62 11.99 15.33
C ASN A 125 -11.44 10.81 14.79
N TYR A 126 -11.39 9.69 15.50
CA TYR A 126 -12.12 8.46 15.16
C TYR A 126 -13.00 8.03 16.34
N ASN A 127 -14.32 8.02 16.12
CA ASN A 127 -15.31 7.64 17.15
C ASN A 127 -15.11 8.40 18.48
N GLY A 128 -14.87 9.71 18.41
CA GLY A 128 -14.65 10.57 19.58
C GLY A 128 -13.29 10.39 20.27
N LYS A 129 -12.38 9.59 19.71
CA LYS A 129 -11.00 9.42 20.21
C LYS A 129 -10.01 10.03 19.22
N THR A 130 -9.04 10.77 19.74
CA THR A 130 -7.93 11.26 18.93
C THR A 130 -6.90 10.15 18.76
N ILE A 131 -6.60 9.82 17.51
CA ILE A 131 -5.51 8.96 17.07
C ILE A 131 -4.39 9.87 16.62
N ASP A 132 -3.20 9.68 17.18
CA ASP A 132 -2.03 10.48 16.84
C ASP A 132 -0.81 9.57 16.69
N ALA A 133 0.13 9.93 15.84
CA ALA A 133 1.36 9.20 15.62
C ALA A 133 2.52 10.16 15.44
N SER A 134 3.71 9.71 15.80
CA SER A 134 4.94 10.47 15.61
C SER A 134 6.11 9.54 15.38
N LEU A 135 7.15 10.05 14.74
CA LEU A 135 8.46 9.42 14.71
C LEU A 135 9.22 9.84 15.97
N GLY A 136 9.61 8.86 16.78
CA GLY A 136 10.44 9.04 17.96
C GLY A 136 11.94 9.00 17.63
N PRO A 137 12.81 9.10 18.66
CA PRO A 137 14.24 8.84 18.50
C PRO A 137 14.50 7.43 17.95
N ASP A 138 15.66 7.25 17.32
CA ASP A 138 16.07 5.99 16.68
C ASP A 138 15.10 5.51 15.60
N TYR A 139 14.43 6.44 14.92
CA TYR A 139 13.50 6.13 13.83
C TYR A 139 12.38 5.17 14.25
N LYS A 140 11.87 5.30 15.48
CA LYS A 140 10.75 4.47 15.95
C LYS A 140 9.43 5.14 15.62
N LEU A 141 8.58 4.46 14.85
CA LEU A 141 7.19 4.88 14.75
C LEU A 141 6.53 4.71 16.13
N ILE A 142 5.79 5.71 16.60
CA ILE A 142 5.08 5.68 17.88
C ILE A 142 3.66 6.15 17.66
N LEU A 143 2.69 5.29 17.95
CA LEU A 143 1.27 5.64 18.01
C LEU A 143 0.93 6.16 19.43
N LYS A 144 0.51 7.42 19.52
CA LYS A 144 0.28 8.20 20.76
C LYS A 144 -1.14 8.09 21.34
N SER A 145 -2.01 7.27 20.76
CA SER A 145 -3.39 7.12 21.23
C SER A 145 -3.59 5.95 22.19
N ASN A 146 -4.80 5.85 22.76
CA ASN A 146 -5.26 4.74 23.62
C ASN A 146 -5.43 3.40 22.86
N VAL A 147 -4.46 3.07 22.02
CA VAL A 147 -4.46 1.92 21.10
C VAL A 147 -3.64 0.81 21.74
N LYS A 148 -4.12 -0.44 21.66
CA LYS A 148 -3.49 -1.58 22.36
C LYS A 148 -2.13 -1.94 21.74
N ARG A 149 -2.03 -1.89 20.41
CA ARG A 149 -0.76 -2.07 19.71
C ARG A 149 -0.12 -0.71 19.58
N LYS A 150 0.78 -0.38 20.50
CA LYS A 150 1.82 0.60 20.20
C LYS A 150 2.59 0.00 19.03
N VAL A 151 2.34 0.48 17.82
CA VAL A 151 3.22 0.17 16.71
C VAL A 151 4.52 0.83 17.08
N VAL A 152 5.45 0.02 17.58
CA VAL A 152 6.87 0.33 17.68
C VAL A 152 7.47 -0.51 16.57
N ALA A 153 7.47 0.06 15.38
CA ALA A 153 8.22 -0.51 14.28
C ALA A 153 9.60 0.14 14.31
N ASP A 154 10.63 -0.69 14.39
CA ASP A 154 11.97 -0.24 14.07
C ASP A 154 11.98 0.00 12.55
N LEU A 155 12.08 1.28 12.18
CA LEU A 155 12.33 1.61 10.78
C LEU A 155 13.76 1.16 10.46
N PRO A 156 14.01 0.66 9.23
CA PRO A 156 15.36 0.25 8.87
C PRO A 156 16.32 1.42 9.09
N GLU A 157 17.49 1.15 9.64
CA GLU A 157 18.50 2.20 9.77
C GLU A 157 18.78 2.80 8.39
N PRO A 158 18.93 4.13 8.28
CA PRO A 158 19.28 4.72 7.03
C PRO A 158 20.68 4.24 6.64
N ILE A 159 20.77 3.26 5.74
CA ILE A 159 22.03 2.87 5.09
C ILE A 159 22.43 4.07 4.23
N GLY A 160 23.47 4.78 4.66
CA GLY A 160 24.15 5.81 3.88
C GLY A 160 25.55 5.32 3.55
N TYR A 161 25.90 5.32 2.27
CA TYR A 161 27.30 5.27 1.89
C TYR A 161 27.80 6.72 1.98
N THR A 162 28.58 7.03 3.02
CA THR A 162 29.20 8.34 3.26
C THR A 162 28.23 9.51 3.45
N GLU A 163 28.08 10.01 4.69
CA GLU A 163 27.45 11.29 5.05
C GLU A 163 25.96 11.52 4.66
N GLU A 164 25.29 10.56 4.02
CA GLU A 164 23.88 10.69 3.64
C GLU A 164 22.94 10.72 4.87
N VAL A 165 22.28 11.86 5.08
CA VAL A 165 21.25 12.02 6.11
C VAL A 165 19.92 11.50 5.56
N GLY A 166 19.66 10.21 5.76
CA GLY A 166 18.31 9.67 5.56
C GLY A 166 17.35 10.30 6.57
N SER A 167 16.28 10.95 6.10
CA SER A 167 15.21 11.46 6.94
C SER A 167 13.94 10.64 6.76
N TYR A 168 13.17 10.50 7.83
CA TYR A 168 11.88 9.85 7.80
C TYR A 168 10.77 10.88 7.99
N ASN A 169 9.75 10.80 7.14
CA ASN A 169 8.56 11.62 7.20
C ASN A 169 7.35 10.72 7.48
N LEU A 170 6.58 11.06 8.52
CA LEU A 170 5.27 10.47 8.74
C LEU A 170 4.29 11.14 7.79
N ILE A 171 3.84 10.40 6.78
CA ILE A 171 3.02 10.96 5.70
C ILE A 171 1.53 10.96 6.06
N GLY A 172 1.08 10.01 6.89
CA GLY A 172 -0.32 9.85 7.25
C GLY A 172 -0.72 8.39 7.35
N PHE A 173 -1.98 8.08 7.07
CA PHE A 173 -2.48 6.72 7.08
C PHE A 173 -3.70 6.51 6.18
N PHE A 174 -3.99 5.26 5.84
CA PHE A 174 -5.23 4.85 5.20
C PHE A 174 -6.09 4.06 6.20
N LEU A 175 -7.39 4.34 6.25
CA LEU A 175 -8.34 3.62 7.09
C LEU A 175 -8.94 2.43 6.34
N SER A 176 -8.87 1.24 6.93
CA SER A 176 -9.54 0.04 6.40
C SER A 176 -11.05 0.20 6.48
N PRO A 177 -11.81 -0.13 5.42
CA PRO A 177 -13.27 -0.14 5.48
C PRO A 177 -13.84 -1.41 6.15
N PHE A 178 -13.01 -2.41 6.45
CA PHE A 178 -13.46 -3.73 6.91
C PHE A 178 -13.27 -3.99 8.40
N GLU A 179 -12.27 -3.34 8.99
CA GLU A 179 -11.88 -3.53 10.38
C GLU A 179 -11.32 -2.22 10.91
N ASN A 180 -11.25 -2.11 12.23
CA ASN A 180 -10.72 -0.93 12.91
C ASN A 180 -9.20 -0.94 12.85
N ARG A 181 -8.65 -0.89 11.63
CA ARG A 181 -7.22 -0.93 11.33
C ARG A 181 -6.85 0.19 10.37
N ILE A 182 -5.65 0.73 10.57
CA ILE A 182 -5.02 1.70 9.68
C ILE A 182 -3.74 1.14 9.09
N ALA A 183 -3.43 1.55 7.85
CA ALA A 183 -2.14 1.39 7.20
C ALA A 183 -1.39 2.73 7.31
N ILE A 184 -0.46 2.82 8.26
CA ILE A 184 0.35 4.02 8.51
C ILE A 184 1.44 4.09 7.44
N VAL A 185 1.56 5.26 6.83
CA VAL A 185 2.53 5.55 5.78
C VAL A 185 3.70 6.32 6.38
N VAL A 186 4.88 5.71 6.31
CA VAL A 186 6.15 6.37 6.62
C VAL A 186 6.99 6.40 5.35
N GLN A 187 7.56 7.54 5.02
CA GLN A 187 8.44 7.69 3.87
C GLN A 187 9.85 8.00 4.34
N ARG A 188 10.82 7.22 3.86
CA ARG A 188 12.23 7.56 3.96
C ARG A 188 12.60 8.37 2.74
N LYS A 189 13.16 9.56 2.97
CA LYS A 189 13.82 10.35 1.94
C LYS A 189 15.32 10.16 2.09
N ILE A 190 15.94 9.65 1.04
CA ILE A 190 17.38 9.55 0.90
C ILE A 190 17.78 10.65 -0.07
N SER A 191 18.72 11.50 0.35
CA SER A 191 19.29 12.54 -0.51
C SER A 191 20.80 12.49 -0.36
N GLY A 192 21.48 12.20 -1.46
CA GLY A 192 22.93 12.34 -1.60
C GLY A 192 23.27 13.65 -2.30
N TRP A 193 24.55 14.02 -2.28
CA TRP A 193 25.05 15.20 -3.00
C TRP A 193 24.92 15.04 -4.52
N GLU A 194 25.05 13.80 -5.02
CA GLU A 194 25.07 13.48 -6.46
C GLU A 194 23.89 12.61 -6.90
N ALA A 195 23.04 12.14 -5.97
CA ALA A 195 21.93 11.26 -6.26
C ALA A 195 20.59 12.01 -6.24
N GLU A 196 19.73 11.72 -7.22
CA GLU A 196 18.33 12.17 -7.16
C GLU A 196 17.65 11.64 -5.89
N PRO A 197 16.75 12.42 -5.27
CA PRO A 197 16.14 12.04 -4.01
C PRO A 197 15.33 10.76 -4.15
N GLU A 198 15.81 9.68 -3.54
CA GLU A 198 15.09 8.42 -3.48
C GLU A 198 14.07 8.50 -2.34
N ASN A 199 12.83 8.17 -2.67
CA ASN A 199 11.77 8.05 -1.68
C ASN A 199 11.37 6.59 -1.56
N GLU A 200 11.55 6.02 -0.38
CA GLU A 200 11.06 4.69 -0.06
C GLU A 200 9.88 4.77 0.89
N SER A 201 8.81 4.04 0.58
CA SER A 201 7.61 3.99 1.40
C SER A 201 7.55 2.72 2.23
N PHE A 202 7.25 2.88 3.51
CA PHE A 202 7.00 1.83 4.48
C PHE A 202 5.56 1.90 4.96
N ILE A 203 4.92 0.74 5.03
CA ILE A 203 3.54 0.60 5.53
C ILE A 203 3.54 -0.22 6.81
N TYR A 204 2.94 0.33 7.86
CA TYR A 204 2.78 -0.32 9.15
C TYR A 204 1.31 -0.42 9.53
N GLY A 205 0.90 -1.57 10.08
CA GLY A 205 -0.47 -1.79 10.49
C GLY A 205 -0.72 -1.48 11.97
N ALA A 206 -1.74 -0.69 12.25
CA ALA A 206 -2.22 -0.46 13.63
C ALA A 206 -3.71 -0.73 13.76
N HIS A 207 -4.13 -1.40 14.84
CA HIS A 207 -5.55 -1.66 15.11
C HIS A 207 -6.10 -0.67 16.13
N LEU A 208 -7.07 0.17 15.75
CA LEU A 208 -7.62 1.31 16.49
C LEU A 208 -8.43 0.94 17.72
N GLU A 209 -8.96 -0.28 17.78
CA GLU A 209 -9.71 -0.77 18.94
C GLU A 209 -8.98 -1.87 19.72
N LYS A 210 -9.32 -2.01 21.00
CA LYS A 210 -8.85 -3.10 21.85
C LYS A 210 -9.71 -4.33 21.56
N ARG A 211 -9.29 -5.22 20.64
CA ARG A 211 -9.92 -6.55 20.51
C ARG A 211 -9.02 -7.64 21.12
N PHE A 212 -9.69 -8.62 21.70
CA PHE A 212 -9.17 -9.67 22.58
C PHE A 212 -8.56 -10.81 21.79
#